data_AF-A0A2X2E7N2-F1
#
_entry.id   AF-A0A2X2E7N2-F1
#
_cell.length_a   1.000
_cell.length_b   1.000
_cell.length_c   1.000
_cell.angle_alpha   90.00
_cell.angle_beta   90.00
_cell.angle_gamma   90.00
#
_symmetry.space_group_name_H-M   'P 1'
#
loop_
_entity.id
_entity.type
_entity.pdbx_description
1 polymer ?
#
loop_
_entity_poly.entity_id
_entity_poly.type
_entity_poly.pdbx_seq_one_letter_code
_entity_poly.pdbx_strand_id
1 'polypeptide(L)' 'MLFKEQNTSVLRWIYQKRLENYKTALVNPLLAEKNITQLAYECGFSDISNLSRKFKSEFFMTPSEYRKIHSLR' A
#
# COMPACT_ATOMS: atom_id res chain seq x y z
N MET A 1 -26.78 9.71 -18.65
CA MET A 1 -25.40 9.59 -18.12
C MET A 1 -25.45 8.73 -16.86
N LEU A 2 -25.15 7.42 -16.93
CA LEU A 2 -25.40 6.49 -15.80
C LEU A 2 -24.31 5.41 -15.65
N PHE A 3 -23.02 5.77 -15.73
CA PHE A 3 -21.92 4.79 -15.62
C PHE A 3 -20.69 5.25 -14.81
N LYS A 4 -20.80 6.30 -13.98
CA LYS A 4 -19.65 6.78 -13.19
C LYS A 4 -19.59 6.28 -11.74
N GLU A 5 -20.67 5.75 -11.16
CA GLU A 5 -20.68 5.39 -9.73
C GLU A 5 -20.14 3.98 -9.42
N GLN A 6 -20.23 3.03 -10.35
CA GLN A 6 -19.78 1.65 -10.06
C GLN A 6 -18.27 1.43 -10.24
N ASN A 7 -17.66 2.14 -11.20
CA ASN A 7 -16.22 2.01 -11.49
C ASN A 7 -15.35 2.52 -10.33
N THR A 8 -15.77 3.58 -9.63
CA THR A 8 -15.05 4.08 -8.45
C THR A 8 -15.06 3.07 -7.33
N SER A 9 -16.16 2.34 -7.13
CA SER A 9 -16.30 1.35 -6.06
C SER A 9 -15.37 0.15 -6.28
N VAL A 10 -15.35 -0.42 -7.49
CA VAL A 10 -14.47 -1.55 -7.82
C VAL A 10 -12.99 -1.13 -7.82
N LEU A 11 -12.64 0.00 -8.43
CA LEU A 11 -11.27 0.50 -8.42
C LEU A 11 -10.79 0.84 -7.01
N ARG A 12 -11.66 1.44 -6.17
CA ARG A 12 -11.37 1.72 -4.76
C ARG A 12 -11.18 0.43 -3.98
N TRP A 13 -12.02 -0.58 -4.20
CA TRP A 13 -11.90 -1.88 -3.54
C TRP A 13 -10.59 -2.59 -3.93
N ILE A 14 -10.24 -2.62 -5.22
CA ILE A 14 -8.97 -3.15 -5.71
C ILE A 14 -7.80 -2.39 -5.06
N TYR A 15 -7.88 -1.05 -5.03
CA TYR A 15 -6.85 -0.22 -4.43
C TYR A 15 -6.67 -0.53 -2.94
N GLN A 16 -7.76 -0.59 -2.18
CA GLN A 16 -7.73 -0.95 -0.76
C GLN A 16 -7.15 -2.35 -0.55
N LYS A 17 -7.52 -3.33 -1.39
CA LYS A 17 -6.97 -4.69 -1.28
C LYS A 17 -5.45 -4.71 -1.54
N ARG A 18 -4.98 -3.96 -2.55
CA ARG A 18 -3.53 -3.79 -2.80
C ARG A 18 -2.83 -3.10 -1.64
N LEU A 19 -3.47 -2.11 -1.03
CA LEU A 19 -2.94 -1.35 0.10
C LEU A 19 -2.76 -2.23 1.35
N GLU A 20 -3.74 -3.08 1.66
CA GLU A 20 -3.65 -4.05 2.75
C GLU A 20 -2.55 -5.11 2.51
N ASN A 21 -2.43 -5.60 1.27
CA ASN A 21 -1.35 -6.52 0.90
C ASN A 21 0.02 -5.84 1.09
N TYR A 22 0.17 -4.59 0.65
CA TYR A 22 1.40 -3.82 0.82
C TYR A 22 1.75 -3.61 2.29
N LYS A 23 0.77 -3.21 3.11
CA LYS A 23 0.93 -3.08 4.57
C LYS A 23 1.42 -4.37 5.22
N THR A 24 0.85 -5.51 4.83
CA THR A 24 1.26 -6.83 5.32
C THR A 24 2.68 -7.18 4.88
N ALA A 25 3.02 -6.87 3.62
CA ALA A 25 4.34 -7.13 3.08
C ALA A 25 5.44 -6.30 3.75
N LEU A 26 5.13 -5.05 4.14
CA LEU A 26 6.07 -4.16 4.84
C LEU A 26 6.60 -4.73 6.15
N VAL A 27 5.80 -5.55 6.84
CA VAL A 27 6.12 -6.09 8.18
C VAL A 27 6.43 -7.58 8.15
N ASN A 28 6.41 -8.20 6.97
CA ASN A 28 6.70 -9.62 6.83
C ASN A 28 8.21 -9.87 6.97
N PRO A 29 8.66 -10.64 7.98
CA PRO A 29 10.08 -10.94 8.17
C PRO A 29 10.72 -11.66 6.97
N LEU A 30 9.95 -12.47 6.25
CA LEU A 30 10.42 -13.17 5.03
C LEU A 30 10.70 -12.21 3.87
N LEU A 31 10.21 -10.97 3.95
CA LEU A 31 10.42 -9.92 2.95
C LEU A 31 11.33 -8.80 3.49
N ALA A 32 12.02 -9.04 4.62
CA ALA A 32 12.86 -8.05 5.29
C ALA A 32 13.99 -7.49 4.40
N GLU A 33 14.49 -8.28 3.45
CA GLU A 33 15.54 -7.86 2.51
C GLU A 33 15.01 -7.00 1.34
N LYS A 34 13.71 -7.09 1.02
CA LYS A 34 13.12 -6.29 -0.06
C LYS A 34 12.89 -4.86 0.40
N ASN A 35 13.29 -3.89 -0.40
CA ASN A 35 13.03 -2.48 -0.09
C ASN A 35 11.55 -2.10 -0.28
N ILE A 36 11.12 -0.96 0.29
CA ILE A 36 9.72 -0.50 0.27
C ILE A 36 9.16 -0.26 -1.14
N THR A 37 10.04 0.06 -2.10
CA THR A 37 9.70 0.33 -3.50
C THR A 37 9.39 -0.97 -4.24
N GLN A 38 10.23 -2.00 -4.06
CA GLN A 38 10.01 -3.31 -4.65
C GLN A 38 8.72 -3.95 -4.15
N LEU A 39 8.43 -3.83 -2.85
CA LEU A 39 7.16 -4.29 -2.27
C LEU A 39 5.94 -3.57 -2.87
N ALA A 40 6.08 -2.28 -3.22
CA ALA A 40 5.00 -1.52 -3.83
C ALA A 40 4.68 -2.03 -5.24
N TYR A 41 5.72 -2.28 -6.04
CA TYR A 41 5.57 -2.87 -7.37
C TYR A 41 4.97 -4.27 -7.34
N GLU A 42 5.41 -5.14 -6.42
CA GLU A 42 4.86 -6.49 -6.24
C GLU A 42 3.39 -6.46 -5.80
N CYS A 43 2.96 -5.43 -5.08
CA CYS A 43 1.56 -5.21 -4.71
C CYS A 43 0.74 -4.50 -5.81
N GLY A 44 1.33 -4.23 -6.97
CA GLY A 44 0.64 -3.66 -8.13
C GLY A 44 0.52 -2.14 -8.12
N PHE A 45 1.39 -1.42 -7.41
CA PHE A 45 1.47 0.04 -7.49
C PHE A 45 2.52 0.47 -8.52
N SER A 46 2.13 1.34 -9.45
CA SER A 46 3.05 1.93 -10.44
C SER A 46 3.58 3.30 -10.01
N ASP A 47 2.82 4.05 -9.21
CA ASP A 47 3.19 5.38 -8.70
C ASP A 47 3.38 5.33 -7.17
N ILE A 48 4.65 5.29 -6.76
CA ILE A 48 5.06 5.20 -5.36
C ILE A 48 4.84 6.53 -4.63
N SER A 49 4.98 7.66 -5.32
CA SER A 49 4.77 8.99 -4.74
C SER A 49 3.30 9.22 -4.40
N ASN A 50 2.39 8.75 -5.25
CA ASN A 50 0.96 8.74 -4.95
C ASN A 50 0.62 7.73 -3.84
N LEU A 51 1.16 6.51 -3.93
CA LEU A 51 0.99 5.50 -2.87
C LEU A 51 1.42 6.02 -1.50
N SER A 52 2.61 6.62 -1.38
CA SER A 52 3.15 7.09 -0.11
C SER A 52 2.26 8.16 0.53
N ARG A 53 1.76 9.11 -0.28
CA ARG A 53 0.80 10.13 0.19
C ARG A 53 -0.52 9.51 0.65
N LYS A 54 -1.05 8.56 -0.12
CA LYS A 54 -2.32 7.90 0.21
C LYS A 54 -2.20 7.00 1.43
N PHE A 55 -1.12 6.22 1.52
CA PHE A 55 -0.77 5.39 2.67
C PHE A 55 -0.65 6.25 3.93
N LYS A 56 0.06 7.38 3.86
CA LYS A 56 0.15 8.34 4.98
C LYS A 56 -1.21 8.93 5.37
N SER A 57 -2.09 9.20 4.40
CA SER A 57 -3.44 9.70 4.71
C SER A 57 -4.33 8.67 5.41
N GLU A 58 -4.13 7.37 5.13
CA GLU A 58 -4.95 6.27 5.66
C GLU A 58 -4.40 5.75 6.99
N PHE A 59 -3.07 5.67 7.14
CA PHE A 59 -2.40 5.06 8.30
C PHE A 59 -1.59 6.06 9.14
N PHE A 60 -1.65 7.35 8.83
CA PHE A 60 -0.96 8.44 9.54
C PHE A 60 0.58 8.32 9.62
N MET A 61 1.18 7.39 8.86
CA MET A 61 2.60 7.10 8.81
C MET A 61 3.04 6.82 7.38
N THR A 62 4.30 7.10 7.04
CA THR A 62 4.88 6.67 5.77
C THR A 62 5.14 5.15 5.78
N PRO A 63 5.23 4.50 4.61
CA PRO A 63 5.56 3.07 4.53
C PRO A 63 6.86 2.69 5.26
N SER A 64 7.87 3.57 5.23
CA SER A 64 9.15 3.38 5.91
C SER A 64 9.02 3.43 7.43
N GLU A 65 8.30 4.43 7.96
CA GLU A 65 8.00 4.55 9.39
C GLU A 65 7.18 3.35 9.88
N TYR A 66 6.14 2.97 9.12
CA TYR A 66 5.31 1.82 9.43
C TYR A 66 6.13 0.54 9.54
N ARG A 67 7.00 0.27 8.55
CA ARG A 67 7.92 -0.87 8.61
C ARG A 67 8.80 -0.82 9.84
N LYS A 68 9.49 0.29 10.09
CA LYS A 68 10.44 0.42 11.21
C LYS A 68 9.77 0.17 12.57
N ILE A 69 8.55 0.66 12.77
CA ILE A 69 7.81 0.49 14.02
C ILE A 69 7.31 -0.94 14.19
N HIS A 70 6.83 -1.56 13.12
CA HIS A 70 6.15 -2.85 13.19
C HIS A 70 7.02 -4.07 12.88
N SER A 71 8.23 -3.90 12.33
CA SER A 71 9.18 -4.99 12.08
C SER A 71 10.06 -5.34 13.29
N LEU A 72 10.01 -4.56 14.37
CA LEU A 72 10.80 -4.76 15.60
C LEU A 72 10.06 -5.61 16.65
N ARG A 73 9.20 -6.54 16.23
CA ARG A 73 8.40 -7.36 17.13
C ARG A 73 8.62 -8.85 16.90
#